data_AF-A0A955HVS7-F1
#
_entry.id   AF-A0A955HVS7-F1
#
_cell.length_a   1.000
_cell.length_b   1.000
_cell.length_c   1.000
_cell.angle_alpha   90.00
_cell.angle_beta   90.00
_cell.angle_gamma   90.00
#
_symmetry.space_group_name_H-M   'P 1'
#
loop_
_entity.id
_entity.type
_entity.pdbx_description
1 polymer ?
#
loop_
_entity_poly.entity_id
_entity_poly.type
_entity_poly.pdbx_seq_one_letter_code
_entity_poly.pdbx_strand_id
1 'polypeptide(L)'
;MDLTSFFKDENGKVVIAQWPNAPLIAWFGTMVATWLPLPETLIVFLDLISFGALFTWAWMEIFSGVNLWRRFLGTAVMVSVLLSKAGIFSFF
;
A
#
# COMPACT_ATOMS: atom_id res chain seq x y z
N MET A 1 -10.77 27.64 -4.60
CA MET A 1 -10.35 26.24 -4.36
C MET A 1 -8.92 26.31 -3.88
N ASP A 2 -8.71 26.30 -2.56
CA ASP A 2 -7.40 26.55 -1.97
C ASP A 2 -6.49 25.30 -2.03
N LEU A 3 -5.30 25.48 -2.59
CA LEU A 3 -4.25 24.45 -2.75
C LEU A 3 -3.74 23.89 -1.41
N THR A 4 -4.10 24.50 -0.29
CA THR A 4 -3.71 24.08 1.07
C THR A 4 -4.55 22.91 1.60
N SER A 5 -5.70 22.62 0.96
CA SER A 5 -6.54 21.45 1.26
C SER A 5 -5.89 20.11 0.87
N PHE A 6 -4.81 20.13 0.08
CA PHE A 6 -4.09 18.92 -0.33
C PHE A 6 -3.37 18.21 0.83
N PHE A 7 -3.04 18.94 1.90
CA PHE A 7 -2.23 18.45 3.03
C PHE A 7 -2.89 18.61 4.40
N LYS A 8 -4.08 19.21 4.47
CA LYS A 8 -4.78 19.50 5.73
C LYS A 8 -6.09 18.74 5.82
N ASP A 9 -6.30 18.10 6.96
CA ASP A 9 -7.58 17.55 7.42
C ASP A 9 -8.59 18.70 7.66
N GLU A 10 -9.90 18.39 7.79
CA GLU A 10 -10.99 19.37 8.01
C GLU A 10 -10.76 20.24 9.26
N ASN A 11 -9.93 19.78 10.19
CA ASN A 11 -9.51 20.49 11.40
C ASN A 11 -8.21 21.30 11.25
N GLY A 12 -7.69 21.48 10.02
CA GLY A 12 -6.48 22.25 9.73
C GLY A 12 -5.17 21.56 10.12
N LYS A 13 -5.22 20.29 10.58
CA LYS A 13 -4.07 19.50 11.01
C LYS A 13 -3.43 18.80 9.80
N VAL A 14 -2.12 18.93 9.68
CA VAL A 14 -1.32 18.22 8.67
C VAL A 14 -1.16 16.78 9.12
N VAL A 15 -2.08 15.91 8.69
CA VAL A 15 -2.06 14.47 9.01
C VAL A 15 -1.40 13.73 7.85
N ILE A 16 -0.06 13.74 7.83
CA ILE A 16 0.74 13.07 6.79
C ILE A 16 0.80 11.55 7.02
N ALA A 17 0.67 11.10 8.28
CA ALA A 17 0.62 9.68 8.61
C ALA A 17 -0.18 9.49 9.91
N GLN A 18 -1.27 8.72 9.85
CA GLN A 18 -1.78 8.08 11.06
C GLN A 18 -1.13 6.71 11.17
N TRP A 19 -0.56 6.44 12.34
CA TRP A 19 -0.04 5.12 12.70
C TRP A 19 -1.09 4.41 13.56
N PRO A 20 -1.36 3.11 13.35
CA PRO A 20 -0.56 2.16 12.59
C PRO A 20 -1.12 1.81 11.20
N ASN A 21 -0.25 1.77 10.19
CA ASN A 21 -0.53 1.20 8.87
C ASN A 21 -0.20 -0.30 8.88
N ALA A 22 -0.93 -1.09 9.66
CA ALA A 22 -0.69 -2.54 9.82
C ALA A 22 -0.52 -3.30 8.49
N PRO A 23 -1.28 -2.99 7.42
CA PRO A 23 -1.09 -3.65 6.13
C PRO A 23 0.28 -3.37 5.47
N LEU A 24 0.84 -2.17 5.63
CA LEU A 24 2.20 -1.88 5.11
C LEU A 24 3.28 -2.65 5.87
N ILE A 25 3.10 -2.84 7.18
CA ILE A 25 4.04 -3.61 8.00
C ILE A 25 4.00 -5.09 7.58
N ALA A 26 2.81 -5.64 7.38
CA ALA A 26 2.63 -7.01 6.89
C ALA A 26 3.24 -7.19 5.49
N TRP A 27 2.98 -6.24 4.58
CA TRP A 27 3.59 -6.21 3.25
C TRP A 27 5.11 -6.20 3.33
N PHE A 28 5.70 -5.25 4.06
CA PHE A 28 7.15 -5.14 4.16
C PHE A 28 7.79 -6.38 4.81
N GLY A 29 7.18 -6.91 5.88
CA GLY A 29 7.68 -8.10 6.56
C GLY A 29 7.67 -9.35 5.67
N THR A 30 6.60 -9.54 4.90
CA THR A 30 6.49 -10.69 3.97
C THR A 30 7.40 -10.53 2.76
N MET A 31 7.50 -9.32 2.20
CA MET A 31 8.44 -9.00 1.11
C MET A 31 9.90 -9.22 1.52
N VAL A 32 10.30 -8.87 2.73
CA VAL A 32 11.66 -9.14 3.22
C VAL A 32 11.86 -10.63 3.50
N ALA A 33 10.83 -11.34 3.96
CA ALA A 33 10.92 -12.76 4.25
C ALA A 33 11.15 -13.63 2.99
N THR A 34 10.73 -13.20 1.80
CA THR A 34 11.00 -13.94 0.56
C THR A 34 12.47 -13.95 0.16
N TRP A 35 13.31 -13.08 0.75
CA TRP A 35 14.75 -13.06 0.49
C TRP A 35 15.51 -14.14 1.28
N LEU A 36 14.83 -14.83 2.20
CA LEU A 36 15.39 -15.97 2.93
C LEU A 36 15.40 -17.22 2.04
N PRO A 37 16.30 -18.19 2.29
CA PRO A 37 16.36 -19.44 1.55
C PRO A 37 15.21 -20.38 1.95
N LEU A 38 13.99 -20.02 1.55
CA LEU A 38 12.76 -20.75 1.84
C LEU A 38 12.37 -21.67 0.67
N PRO A 39 11.56 -22.72 0.91
CA PRO A 39 10.97 -23.51 -0.17
C PRO A 39 10.12 -22.63 -1.09
N GLU A 40 10.14 -22.92 -2.39
CA GLU A 40 9.39 -22.16 -3.41
C GLU A 40 7.90 -22.02 -3.07
N THR A 41 7.27 -23.08 -2.56
CA THR A 41 5.88 -23.05 -2.09
C THR A 41 5.64 -21.98 -1.03
N LEU A 42 6.58 -21.80 -0.09
CA LEU A 42 6.44 -20.80 0.97
C LEU A 42 6.66 -19.38 0.45
N ILE A 43 7.57 -19.20 -0.51
CA ILE A 43 7.79 -17.92 -1.19
C ILE A 43 6.48 -17.49 -1.88
N VAL A 44 5.82 -18.39 -2.63
CA VAL A 44 4.52 -18.11 -3.27
C VAL A 44 3.45 -17.69 -2.25
N PHE A 45 3.40 -18.31 -1.07
CA PHE A 45 2.48 -17.89 -0.02
C PHE A 45 2.81 -16.50 0.54
N LEU A 46 4.09 -16.20 0.75
CA LEU A 46 4.54 -14.89 1.20
C LEU A 46 4.22 -13.80 0.18
N ASP A 47 4.42 -14.05 -1.12
CA ASP A 47 4.07 -13.11 -2.19
C ASP A 47 2.56 -12.85 -2.25
N LEU A 48 1.74 -13.89 -2.05
CA LEU A 48 0.29 -13.73 -1.97
C LEU A 48 -0.14 -12.85 -0.79
N ILE A 49 0.49 -13.03 0.38
CA ILE A 49 0.21 -12.20 1.56
C ILE A 49 0.70 -10.77 1.33
N SER A 50 1.90 -10.61 0.77
CA SER A 50 2.51 -9.32 0.41
C SER A 50 1.57 -8.54 -0.52
N PHE A 51 1.11 -9.18 -1.60
CA PHE A 51 0.12 -8.63 -2.52
C PHE A 51 -1.17 -8.23 -1.80
N GLY A 52 -1.76 -9.13 -1.01
CA GLY A 52 -3.03 -8.89 -0.32
C GLY A 52 -2.95 -7.75 0.71
N ALA A 53 -1.82 -7.64 1.41
CA ALA A 53 -1.57 -6.59 2.37
C ALA A 53 -1.42 -5.22 1.69
N LEU A 54 -0.63 -5.13 0.61
CA LEU A 54 -0.46 -3.88 -0.12
C LEU A 54 -1.73 -3.45 -0.86
N PHE A 55 -2.48 -4.40 -1.41
CA PHE A 55 -3.81 -4.17 -2.00
C PHE A 55 -4.77 -3.59 -0.96
N THR A 56 -4.84 -4.22 0.22
CA THR A 56 -5.72 -3.78 1.32
C THR A 56 -5.33 -2.38 1.78
N TRP A 57 -4.03 -2.09 1.90
CA TRP A 57 -3.56 -0.75 2.20
C TRP A 57 -4.05 0.27 1.16
N ALA A 58 -3.79 0.00 -0.11
CA ALA A 58 -4.16 0.88 -1.21
C ALA A 58 -5.68 1.14 -1.24
N TRP A 59 -6.49 0.11 -1.02
CA TRP A 59 -7.94 0.22 -0.90
C TRP A 59 -8.34 1.16 0.26
N MET A 60 -7.77 0.94 1.45
CA MET A 60 -8.03 1.80 2.62
C MET A 60 -7.64 3.25 2.36
N GLU A 61 -6.53 3.50 1.67
CA GLU A 61 -6.08 4.86 1.32
C GLU A 61 -7.03 5.55 0.33
N ILE A 62 -7.57 4.82 -0.65
CA ILE A 62 -8.52 5.36 -1.62
C ILE A 62 -9.82 5.80 -0.93
N PHE A 63 -10.39 4.95 -0.08
CA PHE A 63 -11.71 5.19 0.52
C PHE A 63 -11.66 5.99 1.83
N SER A 64 -10.65 5.74 2.66
CA SER A 64 -10.51 6.30 4.01
C SER A 64 -9.35 7.28 4.13
N GLY A 65 -8.71 7.66 3.02
CA GLY A 65 -7.65 8.67 3.00
C GLY A 65 -8.18 10.03 3.45
N VAL A 66 -7.57 10.58 4.50
CA VAL A 66 -7.93 11.89 5.10
C VAL A 66 -7.54 13.09 4.25
N ASN A 67 -6.63 12.92 3.29
CA ASN A 67 -6.20 13.98 2.38
C ASN A 67 -6.09 13.46 0.95
N LEU A 68 -6.12 14.38 -0.02
CA LEU A 68 -6.10 14.03 -1.44
C LEU A 68 -4.80 13.32 -1.84
N TRP A 69 -3.69 13.68 -1.18
CA TRP A 69 -2.38 13.05 -1.37
C TRP A 69 -2.40 11.55 -1.06
N ARG A 70 -2.98 11.16 0.08
CA ARG A 70 -3.13 9.76 0.50
C ARG A 70 -4.01 8.97 -0.45
N ARG A 71 -5.14 9.54 -0.87
CA ARG A 71 -6.01 8.91 -1.89
C ARG A 71 -5.29 8.72 -3.22
N PHE A 72 -4.49 9.70 -3.64
CA PHE A 72 -3.68 9.60 -4.84
C PHE A 72 -2.61 8.51 -4.72
N LEU A 73 -1.88 8.45 -3.60
CA LEU A 73 -0.91 7.38 -3.32
C LEU A 73 -1.59 6.00 -3.32
N GLY A 74 -2.73 5.86 -2.64
CA GLY A 74 -3.52 4.64 -2.64
C GLY A 74 -3.92 4.22 -4.06
N THR A 75 -4.37 5.16 -4.87
CA THR A 75 -4.74 4.90 -6.28
C THR A 75 -3.52 4.46 -7.11
N ALA A 76 -2.39 5.17 -6.98
CA ALA A 76 -1.16 4.85 -7.71
C ALA A 76 -0.63 3.45 -7.33
N VAL A 77 -0.64 3.12 -6.04
CA VAL A 77 -0.24 1.79 -5.55
C VAL A 77 -1.23 0.72 -6.00
N MET A 78 -2.54 0.98 -5.94
CA MET A 78 -3.56 0.04 -6.44
C MET A 78 -3.34 -0.31 -7.92
N VAL A 79 -3.12 0.70 -8.76
CA VAL A 79 -2.82 0.50 -10.19
C VAL A 79 -1.54 -0.30 -10.35
N SER A 80 -0.47 0.06 -9.63
CA SER A 80 0.82 -0.63 -9.70
C SER A 80 0.70 -2.12 -9.34
N VAL A 81 -0.02 -2.43 -8.26
CA VAL A 81 -0.27 -3.80 -7.77
C VAL A 81 -1.06 -4.61 -8.81
N LEU A 82 -2.09 -4.03 -9.43
CA LEU A 82 -2.89 -4.71 -10.45
C LEU A 82 -2.11 -4.95 -11.75
N LEU A 83 -1.34 -3.95 -12.21
CA LEU A 83 -0.50 -4.09 -13.40
C LEU A 83 0.59 -5.15 -13.19
N SER A 84 1.17 -5.19 -11.99
CA SER A 84 2.15 -6.23 -11.66
C SER A 84 1.51 -7.63 -11.70
N LYS A 85 0.32 -7.79 -11.13
CA LYS A 85 -0.39 -9.07 -11.14
C LYS A 85 -0.86 -9.48 -12.55
N ALA A 86 -1.11 -8.51 -13.43
CA ALA A 86 -1.41 -8.74 -14.84
C ALA A 86 -0.18 -9.15 -15.68
N GLY A 87 1.02 -9.21 -15.09
CA GLY A 87 2.25 -9.63 -15.76
C GLY A 87 2.95 -8.53 -16.56
N ILE A 88 2.58 -7.26 -16.35
CA ILE A 88 3.20 -6.12 -17.06
C ILE A 88 4.60 -5.83 -16.51
N PHE A 89 4.80 -6.02 -15.21
CA PHE A 89 6.11 -5.99 -14.53
C PHE A 89 6.08 -6.81 -13.25
N SER A 90 7.24 -7.28 -12.78
CA SER A 90 7.35 -8.07 -11.55
C SER A 90 7.77 -7.19 -10.37
N PHE A 91 6.92 -7.13 -9.35
CA PHE A 91 7.16 -6.42 -8.09
C PHE A 91 6.96 -7.34 -6.87
N PHE A 92 6.24 -8.45 -7.08
CA PHE A 92 6.01 -9.61 -6.22
C PHE A 92 6.07 -10.85 -7.11
#